data_AF-A0A7C7TP83-F1
#
_entry.id   AF-A0A7C7TP83-F1
#
_cell.length_a   1.000
_cell.length_b   1.000
_cell.length_c   1.000
_cell.angle_alpha   90.00
_cell.angle_beta   90.00
_cell.angle_gamma   90.00
#
_symmetry.space_group_name_H-M   'P 1'
#
loop_
_entity.id
_entity.type
_entity.pdbx_description
1 polymer ?
#
loop_
_entity_poly.entity_id
_entity_poly.type
_entity_poly.pdbx_seq_one_letter_code
_entity_poly.pdbx_strand_id
1 'polypeptide(L)'
;MKKLKLLAPVICLTILNCSSSIPPPNGMVDWYLSNGSGNSITLVVYDKICKRTYFRIPLSRSGEVPMSTCANSEGGAEFRYRRAGYDTGNSTWTDENLAANQSLLVRF
;
A
#
# COMPACT_ATOMS: atom_id res chain seq x y z
N MET A 1 25.91 55.72 -4.35
CA MET A 1 24.81 54.86 -4.87
C MET A 1 25.16 53.41 -4.58
N LYS A 2 24.36 52.67 -3.80
CA LYS A 2 24.32 51.20 -3.74
C LYS A 2 23.12 50.79 -2.87
N LYS A 3 21.92 50.76 -3.45
CA LYS A 3 20.74 50.13 -2.84
C LYS A 3 20.84 48.64 -3.12
N LEU A 4 21.33 47.88 -2.15
CA LEU A 4 21.36 46.42 -2.23
C LEU A 4 19.93 45.90 -2.05
N LYS A 5 19.54 45.04 -2.97
CA LYS A 5 18.16 44.65 -3.28
C LYS A 5 17.53 43.86 -2.14
N LEU A 6 16.43 44.39 -1.62
CA LEU A 6 15.52 43.71 -0.71
C LEU A 6 14.70 42.68 -1.52
N LEU A 7 15.28 41.51 -1.80
CA LEU A 7 14.63 40.44 -2.58
C LEU A 7 14.60 39.09 -1.82
N ALA A 8 14.85 39.11 -0.51
CA ALA A 8 15.02 37.91 0.29
C ALA A 8 13.74 37.22 0.81
N PRO A 9 12.55 37.85 0.97
CA PRO A 9 11.47 37.14 1.68
C PRO A 9 10.57 36.28 0.76
N VAL A 10 10.71 36.35 -0.57
CA VAL A 10 9.77 35.68 -1.49
C VAL A 10 10.12 34.21 -1.75
N ILE A 11 11.39 33.81 -1.58
CA ILE A 11 11.86 32.45 -1.92
C ILE A 11 11.46 31.42 -0.84
N CYS A 12 11.10 31.83 0.37
CA CYS A 12 10.70 30.91 1.45
C CYS A 12 9.23 30.43 1.37
N LEU A 13 8.37 31.05 0.55
CA LEU A 13 6.95 30.67 0.45
C LEU A 13 6.67 29.55 -0.55
N THR A 14 7.62 29.16 -1.39
CA THR A 14 7.41 28.12 -2.42
C THR A 14 7.78 26.70 -1.96
N ILE A 15 8.35 26.54 -0.76
CA ILE A 15 8.80 25.25 -0.21
C ILE A 15 7.76 24.55 0.68
N LEU A 16 6.58 25.15 0.87
CA LEU A 16 5.51 24.62 1.74
C LEU A 16 4.44 23.80 1.00
N ASN A 17 4.67 23.40 -0.26
CA ASN A 17 3.84 22.39 -0.92
C ASN A 17 4.17 20.98 -0.39
N CYS A 18 4.16 20.83 0.93
CA CYS A 18 4.08 19.53 1.57
C CYS A 18 2.80 18.89 1.04
N SER A 19 2.93 17.85 0.23
CA SER A 19 1.79 17.10 -0.30
C SER A 19 1.06 16.50 0.90
N SER A 20 0.03 17.19 1.40
CA SER A 20 -0.84 16.63 2.42
C SER A 20 -1.54 15.45 1.79
N SER A 21 -1.06 14.24 2.10
CA SER A 21 -1.82 13.04 1.74
C SER A 21 -3.14 13.14 2.49
N ILE A 22 -4.25 13.22 1.75
CA ILE A 22 -5.57 13.17 2.35
C ILE A 22 -5.62 11.87 3.18
N PRO A 23 -5.77 11.96 4.51
CA PRO A 23 -5.78 10.77 5.34
C PRO A 23 -6.97 9.89 4.92
N PRO A 24 -6.83 8.56 4.96
CA PRO A 24 -7.92 7.68 4.58
C PRO A 24 -9.14 7.95 5.48
N PRO A 25 -10.38 7.89 4.94
CA PRO A 25 -11.58 8.28 5.67
C PRO A 25 -11.77 7.58 7.02
N ASN A 26 -11.37 6.30 7.12
CA ASN A 26 -11.49 5.50 8.34
C ASN A 26 -10.12 5.12 8.93
N GLY A 27 -9.05 5.81 8.52
CA GLY A 27 -7.68 5.50 8.95
C GLY A 27 -7.05 4.30 8.24
N MET A 28 -5.99 3.78 8.86
CA MET A 28 -5.22 2.65 8.36
C MET A 28 -5.54 1.40 9.18
N VAL A 29 -5.36 0.23 8.57
CA VAL A 29 -5.52 -1.08 9.19
C VAL A 29 -4.30 -1.93 8.87
N ASP A 30 -3.70 -2.46 9.93
CA ASP A 30 -2.56 -3.36 9.85
C ASP A 30 -3.03 -4.82 9.83
N TRP A 31 -2.41 -5.63 8.98
CA TRP A 31 -2.70 -7.05 8.80
C TRP A 31 -1.44 -7.76 8.29
N TYR A 32 -1.48 -9.08 8.22
CA TYR A 32 -0.31 -9.89 7.86
C TYR A 32 -0.56 -10.74 6.63
N LEU A 33 0.46 -10.83 5.78
CA LEU A 33 0.41 -11.60 4.55
C LEU A 33 1.37 -12.78 4.66
N SER A 34 0.82 -13.97 4.80
CA SER A 34 1.53 -15.21 5.06
C SER A 34 1.57 -16.12 3.83
N ASN A 35 2.74 -16.70 3.55
CA ASN A 35 2.90 -17.65 2.45
C ASN A 35 2.64 -19.09 2.92
N GLY A 36 1.49 -19.63 2.52
CA GLY A 36 1.13 -21.03 2.73
C GLY A 36 1.59 -21.97 1.62
N SER A 37 2.33 -21.47 0.63
CA SER A 37 2.84 -22.27 -0.50
C SER A 37 4.20 -22.89 -0.18
N GLY A 38 4.54 -23.99 -0.85
CA GLY A 38 5.81 -24.71 -0.65
C GLY A 38 7.05 -23.96 -1.15
N ASN A 39 6.89 -22.90 -1.93
CA ASN A 39 7.96 -22.12 -2.57
C ASN A 39 7.84 -20.63 -2.23
N SER A 40 8.92 -19.88 -2.40
CA SER A 40 8.87 -18.42 -2.36
C SER A 40 8.02 -17.89 -3.52
N ILE A 41 7.23 -16.85 -3.24
CA ILE A 41 6.33 -16.21 -4.21
C ILE A 41 6.50 -14.69 -4.14
N THR A 42 6.08 -14.02 -5.19
CA THR A 42 5.98 -12.56 -5.20
C THR A 42 4.54 -12.20 -5.53
N LEU A 43 3.95 -11.27 -4.77
CA LEU A 43 2.57 -10.82 -4.97
C LEU A 43 2.49 -9.39 -5.47
N VAL A 44 1.34 -9.06 -6.03
CA VAL A 44 0.81 -7.71 -6.18
C VAL A 44 -0.46 -7.65 -5.35
N VAL A 45 -0.58 -6.63 -4.50
CA VAL A 45 -1.77 -6.36 -3.69
C VAL A 45 -2.34 -5.01 -4.10
N TYR A 46 -3.65 -4.94 -4.33
CA TYR A 46 -4.38 -3.72 -4.62
C TYR A 46 -5.35 -3.40 -3.49
N ASP A 47 -5.07 -2.33 -2.76
CA ASP A 47 -5.94 -1.76 -1.73
C ASP A 47 -7.13 -1.06 -2.41
N LYS A 48 -8.33 -1.58 -2.17
CA LYS A 48 -9.54 -1.08 -2.81
C LYS A 48 -10.07 0.19 -2.17
N ILE A 49 -9.68 0.50 -0.94
CA ILE A 49 -10.16 1.69 -0.23
C ILE A 49 -9.36 2.91 -0.70
N CYS A 50 -8.04 2.83 -0.62
CA CYS A 50 -7.15 3.91 -1.10
C CYS A 50 -6.81 3.84 -2.59
N LYS A 51 -7.35 2.85 -3.31
CA LYS A 51 -7.15 2.67 -4.76
C LYS A 51 -5.67 2.64 -5.16
N ARG A 52 -4.82 2.00 -4.35
CA ARG A 52 -3.37 1.95 -4.55
C ARG A 52 -2.85 0.53 -4.64
N THR A 53 -1.74 0.36 -5.35
CA THR A 53 -1.13 -0.95 -5.59
C THR A 53 0.22 -1.07 -4.91
N TYR A 54 0.41 -2.16 -4.17
CA TYR A 54 1.67 -2.63 -3.62
C TYR A 54 2.24 -3.65 -4.59
N PHE A 55 3.30 -3.26 -5.30
CA PHE A 55 3.93 -4.12 -6.29
C PHE A 55 5.08 -4.91 -5.68
N ARG A 56 5.30 -6.12 -6.22
CA ARG A 56 6.47 -6.94 -5.93
C ARG A 56 6.67 -7.23 -4.44
N ILE A 57 5.62 -7.60 -3.72
CA ILE A 57 5.73 -8.02 -2.32
C ILE A 57 6.37 -9.41 -2.29
N PRO A 58 7.63 -9.56 -1.85
CA PRO A 58 8.26 -10.85 -1.78
C PRO A 58 7.77 -11.59 -0.54
N LEU A 59 7.41 -12.86 -0.68
CA LEU A 59 7.11 -13.74 0.43
C LEU A 59 8.02 -14.96 0.34
N SER A 60 8.91 -15.10 1.32
CA SER A 60 9.74 -16.30 1.46
C SER A 60 8.87 -17.54 1.72
N ARG A 61 9.43 -18.72 1.50
CA ARG A 61 8.77 -19.98 1.90
C ARG A 61 8.41 -19.93 3.39
N SER A 62 7.13 -20.13 3.71
CA SER A 62 6.60 -20.05 5.09
C SER A 62 6.83 -18.69 5.77
N GLY A 63 7.13 -17.64 5.00
CA GLY A 63 7.33 -16.30 5.52
C GLY A 63 6.04 -15.51 5.65
N GLU A 64 6.10 -14.47 6.46
CA GLU A 64 5.03 -13.50 6.67
C GLU A 64 5.58 -12.09 6.49
N VAL A 65 4.78 -11.21 5.89
CA VAL A 65 5.09 -9.79 5.72
C VAL A 65 3.96 -8.95 6.31
N PRO A 66 4.26 -7.95 7.16
CA PRO A 66 3.26 -7.02 7.64
C PRO A 66 2.80 -6.10 6.51
N MET A 67 1.51 -5.82 6.49
CA MET A 67 0.85 -4.95 5.52
C MET A 67 0.05 -3.89 6.26
N SER A 68 -0.04 -2.70 5.68
CA SER A 68 -0.85 -1.60 6.20
C SER A 68 -1.63 -0.98 5.05
N THR A 69 -2.95 -1.11 5.07
CA THR A 69 -3.88 -0.65 4.03
C THR A 69 -4.92 0.30 4.61
N CYS A 70 -5.70 0.96 3.76
CA CYS A 70 -6.74 1.86 4.23
C CYS A 70 -7.95 1.07 4.74
N ALA A 71 -8.50 1.52 5.86
CA ALA A 71 -9.62 0.87 6.51
C ALA A 71 -10.95 1.22 5.82
N ASN A 72 -11.81 0.21 5.65
CA ASN A 72 -13.20 0.38 5.25
C ASN A 72 -14.03 0.95 6.44
N SER A 73 -15.32 1.18 6.22
CA SER A 73 -16.22 1.74 7.26
C SER A 73 -16.40 0.83 8.48
N GLU A 74 -16.03 -0.44 8.38
CA GLU A 74 -16.09 -1.44 9.46
C GLU A 74 -14.74 -1.56 10.20
N GLY A 75 -13.71 -0.80 9.78
CA GLY A 75 -12.37 -0.87 10.34
C GLY A 75 -11.50 -2.01 9.79
N GLY A 76 -11.96 -2.71 8.74
CA GLY A 76 -11.24 -3.80 8.07
C GLY A 76 -10.49 -3.37 6.81
N ALA A 77 -9.60 -4.23 6.33
CA ALA A 77 -8.89 -4.08 5.07
C ALA A 77 -9.70 -4.71 3.93
N GLU A 78 -9.98 -3.95 2.87
CA GLU A 78 -10.55 -4.51 1.64
C GLU A 78 -9.54 -4.40 0.49
N PHE A 79 -9.15 -5.53 -0.07
CA PHE A 79 -8.12 -5.57 -1.10
C PHE A 79 -8.33 -6.72 -2.06
N ARG A 80 -7.48 -6.78 -3.08
CA ARG A 80 -7.34 -7.96 -3.95
C ARG A 80 -5.88 -8.24 -4.20
N TYR A 81 -5.51 -9.49 -4.41
CA TYR A 81 -4.13 -9.87 -4.65
C TYR A 81 -3.99 -10.84 -5.83
N ARG A 82 -2.79 -10.94 -6.38
CA ARG A 82 -2.41 -11.93 -7.39
C ARG A 82 -0.91 -12.17 -7.37
N ARG A 83 -0.46 -13.27 -7.98
CA ARG A 83 0.97 -13.52 -8.19
C ARG A 83 1.56 -12.49 -9.15
N ALA A 84 2.72 -11.93 -8.80
CA ALA A 84 3.46 -11.03 -9.67
C ALA A 84 4.11 -11.80 -10.84
N GLY A 85 4.18 -11.19 -12.02
CA GLY A 85 4.90 -11.73 -13.18
C GLY A 85 4.17 -12.79 -14.02
N TYR A 86 3.03 -13.32 -13.55
CA TYR A 86 2.15 -14.15 -14.37
C TYR A 86 1.03 -13.28 -14.94
N ASP A 87 1.29 -12.66 -16.10
CA ASP A 87 0.23 -12.06 -16.91
C ASP A 87 -0.06 -13.01 -18.07
N THR A 88 -0.79 -14.09 -17.79
CA THR A 88 -1.23 -15.08 -18.80
C THR A 88 -2.50 -14.63 -19.53
N GLY A 89 -2.87 -13.35 -19.46
CA GLY A 89 -4.14 -12.82 -19.96
C GLY A 89 -5.36 -13.14 -19.08
N ASN A 90 -5.27 -14.17 -18.23
CA ASN A 90 -6.27 -14.58 -17.22
C ASN A 90 -5.71 -14.43 -15.79
N SER A 91 -5.08 -13.31 -15.45
CA SER A 91 -4.61 -13.11 -14.07
C SER A 91 -5.81 -12.80 -13.16
N THR A 92 -6.46 -13.85 -12.66
CA THR A 92 -7.59 -13.74 -11.72
C THR A 92 -7.09 -13.13 -10.44
N TRP A 93 -7.52 -11.90 -10.16
CA TRP A 93 -7.36 -11.31 -8.85
C TRP A 93 -8.22 -12.09 -7.86
N THR A 94 -7.70 -12.32 -6.66
CA THR A 94 -8.47 -12.84 -5.53
C THR A 94 -8.85 -11.66 -4.65
N ASP A 95 -10.14 -11.46 -4.43
CA ASP A 95 -10.69 -10.44 -3.54
C ASP A 95 -10.72 -10.94 -2.10
N GLU A 96 -10.33 -10.09 -1.15
CA GLU A 96 -10.27 -10.41 0.28
C GLU A 96 -10.76 -9.26 1.14
N ASN A 97 -11.25 -9.61 2.33
CA ASN A 97 -11.59 -8.68 3.40
C ASN A 97 -11.12 -9.26 4.75
N LEU A 98 -10.33 -8.48 5.50
CA LEU A 98 -9.73 -8.90 6.76
C LEU A 98 -9.94 -7.85 7.84
N ALA A 99 -10.17 -8.29 9.07
CA ALA A 99 -10.12 -7.41 10.22
C ALA A 99 -8.67 -7.05 10.59
N ALA A 100 -8.52 -6.04 11.44
CA ALA A 100 -7.23 -5.63 11.96
C ALA A 100 -6.48 -6.79 12.65
N ASN A 101 -5.16 -6.82 12.47
CA ASN A 101 -4.23 -7.80 13.05
C ASN A 101 -4.48 -9.26 12.63
N GLN A 102 -5.28 -9.51 11.60
CA GLN A 102 -5.45 -10.86 11.04
C GLN A 102 -4.35 -11.18 10.02
N SER A 103 -4.13 -12.48 9.80
CA SER A 103 -3.20 -12.98 8.78
C SER A 103 -3.95 -13.64 7.62
N LEU A 104 -3.61 -13.25 6.39
CA LEU A 104 -4.03 -13.93 5.17
C LEU A 104 -3.02 -15.01 4.81
N LEU A 105 -3.47 -16.26 4.76
CA LEU A 105 -2.64 -17.35 4.26
C LEU A 105 -2.86 -17.54 2.75
N VAL A 106 -1.90 -17.10 1.93
CA VAL A 106 -1.97 -17.24 0.48
C VAL A 106 -1.44 -18.61 0.04
N ARG A 107 -2.23 -19.31 -0.76
CA ARG A 107 -1.89 -20.60 -1.38
C ARG A 107 -2.20 -20.54 -2.88
N PHE A 108 -1.29 -21.04 -3.72
CA PHE A 108 -1.49 -21.24 -5.15
C PHE A 108 -1.19 -22.69 -5.53
#